data_AF-A0A838JNU8-F1
#
_entry.id   AF-A0A838JNU8-F1
#
_cell.length_a   1.000
_cell.length_b   1.000
_cell.length_c   1.000
_cell.angle_alpha   90.00
_cell.angle_beta   90.00
_cell.angle_gamma   90.00
#
_symmetry.space_group_name_H-M   'P 1'
#
loop_
_entity.id
_entity.type
_entity.pdbx_description
1 polymer ?
#
loop_
_entity_poly.entity_id
_entity_poly.type
_entity_poly.pdbx_seq_one_letter_code
_entity_poly.pdbx_strand_id
1 'polypeptide(L)'
;MRTIEVERSRVERRRSAVVEIREHLARLYRGFVGWASLYGEVDDREELERRERVVGLLDELSKQYLPRSVWLMDANRRKIENYVSRAEELCSEFSAEIEERGYSRVRRTMEKRVSRKLRPLKTEAEAGLETELAEPRRPGWRERLSALQRFS
;
A
#
# COMPACT_ATOMS: atom_id res chain seq x y z
N MET A 1 -1.44 36.64 8.38
CA MET A 1 -2.57 35.89 7.80
C MET A 1 -2.14 34.83 6.78
N ARG A 2 -1.35 35.16 5.73
CA ARG A 2 -0.95 34.18 4.68
C ARG A 2 -0.28 32.88 5.16
N THR A 3 0.48 32.91 6.26
CA THR A 3 1.17 31.71 6.79
C THR A 3 0.22 30.67 7.39
N ILE A 4 -0.89 31.11 7.99
CA ILE A 4 -1.88 30.22 8.63
C ILE A 4 -2.70 29.49 7.57
N GLU A 5 -3.04 30.16 6.47
CA GLU A 5 -3.79 29.58 5.35
C GLU A 5 -2.97 28.52 4.58
N VAL A 6 -1.68 28.80 4.35
CA VAL A 6 -0.76 27.83 3.72
C VAL A 6 -0.58 26.60 4.60
N GLU A 7 -0.49 26.78 5.92
CA GLU A 7 -0.35 25.67 6.86
C GLU A 7 -1.61 24.81 6.94
N ARG A 8 -2.81 25.42 6.95
CA ARG A 8 -4.11 24.72 6.87
C ARG A 8 -4.23 23.91 5.58
N SER A 9 -4.00 24.52 4.42
CA SER A 9 -4.05 23.82 3.12
C SER A 9 -3.09 22.63 3.06
N ARG A 10 -1.90 22.77 3.66
CA ARG A 10 -0.90 21.69 3.71
C ARG A 10 -1.29 20.57 4.68
N VAL A 11 -2.02 20.85 5.75
CA VAL A 11 -2.58 19.83 6.66
C VAL A 11 -3.71 19.07 5.98
N GLU A 12 -4.59 19.77 5.27
CA GLU A 12 -5.68 19.16 4.49
C GLU A 12 -5.14 18.21 3.42
N ARG A 13 -4.15 18.63 2.62
CA ARG A 13 -3.52 17.75 1.61
C ARG A 13 -2.89 16.50 2.21
N ARG A 14 -2.24 16.61 3.38
CA ARG A 14 -1.66 15.45 4.09
C ARG A 14 -2.77 14.50 4.56
N ARG A 15 -3.86 15.05 5.13
CA ARG A 15 -5.01 14.25 5.55
C ARG A 15 -5.64 13.50 4.39
N SER A 16 -5.90 14.19 3.27
CA SER A 16 -6.43 13.57 2.05
C SER A 16 -5.50 12.47 1.53
N ALA A 17 -4.19 12.75 1.42
CA ALA A 17 -3.21 11.76 0.98
C ALA A 17 -3.19 10.51 1.87
N VAL A 18 -3.25 10.69 3.20
CA VAL A 18 -3.31 9.58 4.15
C VAL A 18 -4.57 8.74 3.96
N VAL A 19 -5.74 9.37 3.84
CA VAL A 19 -7.02 8.67 3.66
C VAL A 19 -7.03 7.89 2.34
N GLU A 20 -6.63 8.52 1.24
CA GLU A 20 -6.56 7.89 -0.09
C GLU A 20 -5.62 6.67 -0.07
N ILE A 21 -4.41 6.81 0.49
CA ILE A 21 -3.46 5.70 0.56
C ILE A 21 -4.01 4.56 1.42
N ARG A 22 -4.59 4.85 2.59
CA ARG A 22 -5.21 3.83 3.45
C ARG A 22 -6.31 3.06 2.72
N GLU A 23 -7.14 3.76 1.96
CA GLU A 23 -8.20 3.14 1.18
C GLU A 23 -7.63 2.18 0.13
N HIS A 24 -6.61 2.60 -0.64
CA HIS A 24 -5.99 1.74 -1.63
C HIS A 24 -5.30 0.52 -1.01
N LEU A 25 -4.59 0.68 0.12
CA LEU A 25 -4.00 -0.46 0.87
C LEU A 25 -5.08 -1.45 1.33
N ALA A 26 -6.21 -0.96 1.84
CA ALA A 26 -7.32 -1.79 2.27
C ALA A 26 -7.99 -2.52 1.09
N ARG A 27 -8.21 -1.83 -0.03
CA ARG A 27 -8.78 -2.42 -1.26
C ARG A 27 -7.87 -3.52 -1.81
N LEU A 28 -6.56 -3.27 -1.91
CA LEU A 28 -5.60 -4.25 -2.38
C LEU A 28 -5.56 -5.49 -1.48
N TYR A 29 -5.46 -5.30 -0.15
CA TYR A 29 -5.50 -6.43 0.79
C TYR A 29 -6.78 -7.26 0.67
N ARG A 30 -7.95 -6.61 0.55
CA ARG A 30 -9.23 -7.31 0.33
C ARG A 30 -9.25 -8.05 -1.01
N GLY A 31 -8.62 -7.51 -2.06
CA GLY A 31 -8.43 -8.20 -3.33
C GLY A 31 -7.68 -9.52 -3.15
N PHE A 32 -6.54 -9.49 -2.46
CA PHE A 32 -5.78 -10.70 -2.13
C PHE A 32 -6.58 -11.71 -1.29
N VAL A 33 -7.35 -11.25 -0.30
CA VAL A 33 -8.20 -12.13 0.51
C VAL A 33 -9.30 -12.78 -0.33
N GLY A 34 -9.92 -12.03 -1.23
CA GLY A 34 -10.93 -12.56 -2.16
C GLY A 34 -10.34 -13.57 -3.14
N TRP A 35 -9.15 -13.28 -3.66
CA TRP A 35 -8.43 -14.19 -4.55
C TRP A 35 -7.91 -15.44 -3.82
N ALA A 36 -7.58 -15.37 -2.54
CA ALA A 36 -7.16 -16.53 -1.76
C ALA A 36 -8.31 -17.20 -0.99
N SER A 37 -9.56 -16.83 -1.24
CA SER A 37 -10.71 -17.31 -0.48
C SER A 37 -10.88 -18.82 -0.60
N LEU A 38 -11.09 -19.47 0.55
CA LEU A 38 -11.42 -20.90 0.63
C LEU A 38 -12.92 -21.18 0.51
N TYR A 39 -13.74 -20.13 0.46
CA TYR A 39 -15.18 -20.22 0.35
C TYR A 39 -15.62 -20.20 -1.11
N GLY A 40 -16.54 -21.11 -1.44
CA GLY A 40 -17.03 -21.33 -2.79
C GLY A 40 -16.14 -22.29 -3.58
N GLU A 41 -16.77 -22.98 -4.52
CA GLU A 41 -16.05 -23.50 -5.69
C GLU A 41 -15.82 -22.33 -6.63
N VAL A 42 -14.60 -22.24 -7.16
CA VAL A 42 -14.15 -21.15 -8.01
C VAL A 42 -13.64 -21.84 -9.26
N ASP A 43 -14.27 -21.57 -10.39
CA ASP A 43 -13.78 -22.04 -11.67
C ASP A 43 -12.59 -21.20 -12.15
N ASP A 44 -11.96 -21.62 -13.23
CA ASP A 44 -10.78 -20.94 -13.77
C ASP A 44 -11.10 -19.51 -14.25
N ARG A 45 -12.34 -19.24 -14.64
CA ARG A 45 -12.77 -17.89 -15.06
C ARG A 45 -12.88 -16.96 -13.85
N GLU A 46 -13.54 -17.41 -12.78
CA GLU A 46 -13.65 -16.64 -11.55
C GLU A 46 -12.28 -16.38 -10.91
N GLU A 47 -11.37 -17.36 -10.97
CA GLU A 47 -9.99 -17.17 -10.53
C GLU A 47 -9.31 -16.06 -11.32
N LEU A 48 -9.40 -16.11 -12.65
CA LEU A 48 -8.83 -15.10 -13.54
C LEU A 48 -9.38 -13.71 -13.24
N GLU A 49 -10.70 -13.57 -13.07
CA GLU A 49 -11.34 -12.29 -12.72
C GLU A 49 -10.83 -11.74 -11.37
N ARG A 50 -10.52 -12.62 -10.40
CA ARG A 50 -9.94 -12.23 -9.11
C ARG A 50 -8.47 -11.82 -9.25
N ARG A 51 -7.68 -12.56 -10.05
CA ARG A 51 -6.29 -12.23 -10.38
C ARG A 51 -6.19 -10.87 -11.07
N GLU A 52 -6.98 -10.66 -12.12
CA GLU A 52 -7.03 -9.39 -12.86
C GLU A 52 -7.42 -8.22 -11.95
N ARG A 53 -8.37 -8.43 -11.02
CA ARG A 53 -8.72 -7.42 -10.02
C ARG A 53 -7.53 -7.06 -9.12
N VAL A 54 -6.76 -8.03 -8.65
CA VAL A 54 -5.56 -7.76 -7.84
C VAL A 54 -4.50 -7.00 -8.64
N VAL A 55 -4.25 -7.40 -9.88
CA VAL A 55 -3.33 -6.71 -10.80
C VAL A 55 -3.77 -5.26 -11.03
N GLY A 56 -5.06 -5.04 -11.30
CA GLY A 56 -5.61 -3.69 -11.47
C GLY A 56 -5.48 -2.83 -10.21
N LEU A 57 -5.66 -3.41 -9.02
CA LEU A 57 -5.48 -2.71 -7.74
C LEU A 57 -4.01 -2.36 -7.46
N LEU A 58 -3.06 -3.21 -7.86
CA LEU A 58 -1.63 -2.92 -7.78
C LEU A 58 -1.25 -1.73 -8.68
N ASP A 59 -1.71 -1.76 -9.92
CA ASP A 59 -1.47 -0.67 -10.89
C ASP A 59 -2.12 0.65 -10.42
N GLU A 60 -3.37 0.61 -9.95
CA GLU A 60 -4.07 1.76 -9.39
C GLU A 60 -3.30 2.35 -8.19
N LEU A 61 -2.89 1.51 -7.24
CA LEU A 61 -2.14 1.95 -6.07
C LEU A 61 -0.80 2.58 -6.48
N SER A 62 -0.06 1.98 -7.41
CA SER A 62 1.22 2.53 -7.90
C SER A 62 1.04 3.93 -8.50
N LYS A 63 0.03 4.10 -9.37
CA LYS A 63 -0.29 5.39 -10.01
C LYS A 63 -0.74 6.46 -9.02
N GLN A 64 -1.56 6.10 -8.04
CA GLN A 64 -2.09 7.06 -7.06
C GLN A 64 -1.10 7.34 -5.93
N TYR A 65 -0.24 6.40 -5.57
CA TYR A 65 0.70 6.56 -4.46
C TYR A 65 1.74 7.66 -4.73
N LEU A 66 2.37 7.67 -5.91
CA LEU A 66 3.46 8.61 -6.23
C LEU A 66 3.13 10.08 -5.93
N PRO A 67 2.03 10.67 -6.47
CA PRO A 67 1.69 12.06 -6.20
C PRO A 67 1.30 12.34 -4.74
N ARG A 68 0.89 11.33 -3.97
CA ARG A 68 0.47 11.47 -2.56
C ARG A 68 1.63 11.27 -1.58
N SER A 69 2.63 10.47 -1.96
CA SER A 69 3.79 10.13 -1.16
C SER A 69 4.61 11.36 -0.72
N VAL A 70 4.59 12.44 -1.50
CA VAL A 70 5.30 13.71 -1.20
C VAL A 70 4.83 14.38 0.09
N TRP A 71 3.62 14.03 0.56
CA TRP A 71 3.05 14.55 1.80
C TRP A 71 3.38 13.69 3.02
N LEU A 72 4.00 12.52 2.83
CA LEU A 72 4.36 11.57 3.87
C LEU A 72 5.83 11.68 4.26
N MET A 73 6.13 11.27 5.49
CA MET A 73 7.49 11.11 5.99
C MET A 73 8.16 9.90 5.33
N ASP A 74 9.47 10.01 5.12
CA ASP A 74 10.30 8.98 4.49
C ASP A 74 10.16 7.61 5.16
N ALA A 75 10.06 7.57 6.50
CA ALA A 75 9.88 6.33 7.24
C ALA A 75 8.55 5.63 6.90
N ASN A 76 7.47 6.39 6.71
CA ASN A 76 6.16 5.84 6.39
C ASN A 76 6.03 5.49 4.91
N ARG A 77 6.68 6.26 4.02
CA ARG A 77 6.85 5.87 2.60
C ARG A 77 7.49 4.49 2.47
N ARG A 78 8.59 4.24 3.19
CA ARG A 78 9.27 2.93 3.18
C ARG A 78 8.38 1.78 3.63
N LYS A 79 7.51 1.98 4.62
CA LYS A 79 6.55 0.96 5.07
C LYS A 79 5.53 0.63 3.99
N ILE A 80 5.03 1.65 3.30
CA ILE A 80 4.07 1.49 2.19
C ILE A 80 4.75 0.80 1.01
N GLU A 81 5.95 1.25 0.62
CA GLU A 81 6.73 0.64 -0.45
C GLU A 81 7.06 -0.82 -0.17
N ASN A 82 7.45 -1.17 1.06
CA ASN A 82 7.66 -2.56 1.46
C ASN A 82 6.39 -3.42 1.34
N TYR A 83 5.23 -2.86 1.71
CA TYR A 83 3.94 -3.53 1.49
C TYR A 83 3.65 -3.75 0.00
N VAL A 84 3.84 -2.73 -0.84
CA VAL A 84 3.62 -2.80 -2.29
C VAL A 84 4.53 -3.83 -2.93
N SER A 85 5.84 -3.77 -2.66
CA SER A 85 6.80 -4.74 -3.21
C SER A 85 6.45 -6.17 -2.78
N ARG A 86 6.05 -6.39 -1.52
CA ARG A 86 5.61 -7.71 -1.07
C ARG A 86 4.34 -8.18 -1.76
N ALA A 87 3.41 -7.26 -2.05
CA ALA A 87 2.19 -7.56 -2.76
C ALA A 87 2.47 -7.96 -4.22
N GLU A 88 3.37 -7.26 -4.91
CA GLU A 88 3.81 -7.59 -6.27
C GLU A 88 4.49 -8.97 -6.33
N GLU A 89 5.40 -9.24 -5.38
CA GLU A 89 6.03 -10.57 -5.24
C GLU A 89 4.97 -11.67 -5.10
N LEU A 90 4.03 -11.51 -4.16
CA LEU A 90 2.98 -12.50 -3.94
C LEU A 90 2.08 -12.68 -5.16
N CYS A 91 1.74 -11.60 -5.87
CA CYS A 91 0.94 -11.67 -7.08
C CYS A 91 1.64 -12.52 -8.16
N SER A 92 2.94 -12.30 -8.35
CA SER A 92 3.75 -13.06 -9.30
C SER A 92 3.88 -14.54 -8.88
N GLU A 93 4.19 -14.80 -7.61
CA GLU A 93 4.35 -16.16 -7.07
C GLU A 93 3.04 -16.96 -7.19
N PHE A 94 1.91 -16.36 -6.83
CA PHE A 94 0.61 -17.02 -6.93
C PHE A 94 0.24 -17.31 -8.37
N SER A 95 0.45 -16.35 -9.27
CA SER A 95 0.21 -16.55 -10.70
C SER A 95 0.98 -17.75 -11.25
N ALA A 96 2.28 -17.84 -10.94
CA ALA A 96 3.13 -18.96 -11.35
C ALA A 96 2.71 -20.29 -10.72
N GLU A 97 2.41 -20.32 -9.41
CA GLU A 97 1.96 -21.53 -8.71
C GLU A 97 0.60 -22.05 -9.24
N ILE A 98 -0.30 -21.13 -9.60
CA ILE A 98 -1.61 -21.46 -10.21
C ILE A 98 -1.40 -22.04 -11.60
N GLU A 99 -0.57 -21.43 -12.43
CA GLU A 99 -0.24 -21.92 -13.78
C GLU A 99 0.40 -23.31 -13.74
N GLU A 100 1.26 -23.59 -12.75
CA GLU A 100 1.93 -24.88 -12.61
C GLU A 100 1.02 -25.98 -12.03
N ARG A 101 0.22 -25.66 -11.01
CA ARG A 101 -0.43 -26.67 -10.15
C ARG A 101 -1.95 -26.60 -10.14
N GLY A 102 -2.53 -25.55 -10.68
CA GLY A 102 -3.96 -25.24 -10.63
C GLY A 102 -4.37 -24.57 -9.31
N TYR A 103 -5.31 -23.64 -9.41
CA TYR A 103 -5.78 -22.79 -8.31
C TYR A 103 -6.30 -23.57 -7.10
N SER A 104 -7.09 -24.62 -7.33
CA SER A 104 -7.66 -25.45 -6.27
C SER A 104 -6.60 -26.06 -5.34
N ARG A 105 -5.41 -26.38 -5.87
CA ARG A 105 -4.29 -26.98 -5.11
C ARG A 105 -3.51 -25.96 -4.28
N VAL A 106 -3.50 -24.69 -4.69
CA VAL A 106 -2.64 -23.66 -4.11
C VAL A 106 -3.41 -22.63 -3.28
N ARG A 107 -4.73 -22.52 -3.42
CA ARG A 107 -5.55 -21.53 -2.67
C ARG A 107 -5.34 -21.56 -1.14
N ARG A 108 -5.14 -22.75 -0.56
CA ARG A 108 -4.89 -22.90 0.89
C ARG A 108 -3.52 -22.36 1.31
N THR A 109 -2.49 -22.50 0.47
CA THR A 109 -1.18 -21.91 0.74
C THR A 109 -1.19 -20.41 0.47
N MET A 110 -1.93 -19.95 -0.55
CA MET A 110 -2.16 -18.53 -0.81
C MET A 110 -2.76 -17.82 0.39
N GLU A 111 -3.85 -18.34 0.97
CA GLU A 111 -4.52 -17.73 2.13
C GLU A 111 -3.55 -17.52 3.30
N LYS A 112 -2.80 -18.59 3.65
CA LYS A 112 -1.80 -18.53 4.71
C LYS A 112 -0.72 -17.50 4.42
N ARG A 113 -0.27 -17.40 3.16
CA ARG A 113 0.78 -16.44 2.74
C ARG A 113 0.26 -15.00 2.77
N VAL A 114 -0.97 -14.74 2.34
CA VAL A 114 -1.61 -13.41 2.46
C VAL A 114 -1.68 -13.01 3.95
N SER A 115 -2.16 -13.91 4.80
CA SER A 115 -2.29 -13.67 6.24
C SER A 115 -0.93 -13.45 6.93
N ARG A 116 0.10 -14.22 6.58
CA ARG A 116 1.42 -14.15 7.23
C ARG A 116 2.35 -13.08 6.68
N LYS A 117 2.36 -12.87 5.36
CA LYS A 117 3.32 -11.98 4.70
C LYS A 117 2.74 -10.59 4.43
N LEU A 118 1.45 -10.50 4.12
CA LEU A 118 0.86 -9.24 3.67
C LEU A 118 0.14 -8.48 4.80
N ARG A 119 -0.61 -9.19 5.67
CA ARG A 119 -1.34 -8.57 6.78
C ARG A 119 -0.44 -7.77 7.73
N PRO A 120 0.72 -8.26 8.20
CA PRO A 120 1.55 -7.49 9.12
C PRO A 120 2.07 -6.18 8.51
N LEU A 121 2.51 -6.23 7.25
CA LEU A 121 2.97 -5.05 6.52
C LEU A 121 1.85 -4.03 6.29
N LYS A 122 0.64 -4.51 6.01
CA LYS A 122 -0.55 -3.65 5.90
C LYS A 122 -0.80 -2.92 7.21
N THR A 123 -0.83 -3.65 8.32
CA THR A 123 -1.03 -3.09 9.66
C THR A 123 0.06 -2.07 10.00
N GLU A 124 1.31 -2.36 9.68
CA GLU A 124 2.44 -1.46 9.91
C GLU A 124 2.31 -0.16 9.08
N ALA A 125 1.94 -0.27 7.80
CA ALA A 125 1.71 0.88 6.93
C ALA A 125 0.52 1.73 7.42
N GLU A 126 -0.59 1.10 7.81
CA GLU A 126 -1.76 1.79 8.38
C GLU A 126 -1.43 2.52 9.68
N ALA A 127 -0.68 1.88 10.59
CA ALA A 127 -0.23 2.51 11.82
C ALA A 127 0.71 3.69 11.56
N GLY A 128 1.64 3.56 10.61
CA GLY A 128 2.51 4.66 10.19
C GLY A 128 1.72 5.86 9.64
N LEU A 129 0.69 5.59 8.84
CA LEU A 129 -0.24 6.59 8.32
C LEU A 129 -1.07 7.26 9.42
N GLU A 130 -1.37 6.58 10.52
CA GLU A 130 -2.00 7.21 11.69
C GLU A 130 -1.05 8.15 12.43
N THR A 131 0.24 7.78 12.54
CA THR A 131 1.28 8.67 13.08
C THR A 131 1.43 9.94 12.25
N GLU A 132 1.31 9.87 10.92
CA GLU A 132 1.30 11.06 10.04
C GLU A 132 0.22 12.08 10.43
N LEU A 133 -0.92 11.61 10.94
CA LEU A 133 -2.03 12.47 11.35
C LEU A 133 -1.84 13.05 12.75
N ALA A 134 -1.14 12.33 13.62
CA ALA A 134 -0.92 12.69 15.01
C ALA A 134 0.22 13.71 15.20
N GLU A 135 1.24 13.71 14.33
CA GLU A 135 2.39 14.60 14.49
C GLU A 135 2.15 16.02 13.98
N PRO A 136 2.19 17.06 14.85
CA PRO A 136 2.34 18.44 14.44
C PRO A 136 3.76 18.61 13.89
N ARG A 137 3.87 18.94 12.60
CA ARG A 137 5.10 18.89 11.78
C ARG A 137 6.40 19.25 12.52
N ARG A 138 7.44 18.41 12.33
CA ARG A 138 8.75 18.91 11.90
C ARG A 138 8.86 18.76 10.38
N PRO A 139 9.06 19.84 9.62
CA PRO A 139 9.22 19.74 8.17
C PRO A 139 10.60 19.17 7.82
N GLY A 140 10.66 17.93 7.30
CA GLY A 140 11.91 17.32 6.80
C GLY A 140 12.61 18.08 5.66
N TRP A 141 11.95 19.06 5.02
CA TRP A 141 12.61 19.96 4.07
C TRP A 141 13.57 20.96 4.75
N ARG A 142 13.37 21.28 6.04
CA ARG A 142 14.35 22.10 6.78
C ARG A 142 15.67 21.35 6.97
N GLU A 143 15.63 20.05 7.23
CA GLU A 143 16.85 19.23 7.32
C GLU A 143 17.57 19.12 5.98
N ARG A 144 16.85 19.07 4.86
CA ARG A 144 17.44 19.09 3.51
C ARG A 144 18.11 20.43 3.18
N LEU A 145 17.56 21.56 3.65
CA LEU A 145 18.19 22.88 3.47
C LEU A 145 19.36 23.12 4.44
N SER A 146 19.28 22.61 5.67
CA SER A 146 20.38 22.68 6.64
C SER A 146 21.59 21.84 6.23
N ALA A 147 21.38 20.76 5.46
CA ALA A 147 22.46 19.97 4.87
C ALA A 147 23.16 20.70 3.70
N LEU A 148 22.42 21.52 2.94
CA LEU A 148 22.96 22.32 1.83
C LEU A 148 23.70 23.59 2.28
N GLN A 149 23.44 24.08 3.49
CA GLN A 149 24.15 25.26 4.06
C GLN A 149 25.45 24.90 4.81
N ARG A 150 25.79 23.63 4.99
CA ARG A 150 27.04 23.19 5.64
C ARG A 150 28.19 22.94 4.65
N PHE A 151 27.97 23.19 3.36
CA PHE A 151 28.96 23.05 2.29
C PHE A 151 29.16 24.33 1.46
N SER A 152 28.91 25.51 2.05
CA SER A 152 29.28 26.81 1.49
C SER A 152 30.19 27.57 2.43
#